data_AF-A0A5N6LB72-F1
#
_entry.id   AF-A0A5N6LB72-F1
#
_cell.length_a   1.000
_cell.length_b   1.000
_cell.length_c   1.000
_cell.angle_alpha   90.00
_cell.angle_beta   90.00
_cell.angle_gamma   90.00
#
_symmetry.space_group_name_H-M   'P 1'
#
loop_
_entity.id
_entity.type
_entity.pdbx_description
1 polymer ?
#
loop_
_entity_poly.entity_id
_entity_poly.type
_entity_poly.pdbx_seq_one_letter_code
_entity_poly.pdbx_strand_id
1 'polypeptide(L)'
;MMISKLDILQCLFLFALVFTQIRADDADDGSAVGFDDSEAFQINLDKLTSKIQSLESLVHKKTEELSTKDEILAGKENAIAEKEKMIIEESEIMASLQNEVASLKAKGSLDANEQVQKTHTRSQELEEQVERLQLELEQKAHLREALEARSKELEKNILEMNPKLQNLQQTIEEQSTKLHKTERALKLVEEEVVKTKNEATQKVEELTEVHSAWLPSWLVAHMSSSQSYVEARWKEHGKPVFDTFKKKALEKKAQAERWAESHIDTVYTKWIPAAKKQLLIVIINIEPHVQLLTKKTKDIYARSKEAVSPHVIKIKEVVDPHLQIQGTVEESLKKPEIKRPLATKEIVLFIASVFLAVPIVILFRTLSAIFFGAAKKPTKTHNISHTRRKAKRAYSNK
;
A
#
# COMPACT_ATOMS: atom_id res chain seq x y z
N MET A 1 89.82 -13.33 56.80
CA MET A 1 90.67 -13.49 55.60
C MET A 1 90.14 -12.52 54.55
N MET A 2 90.89 -11.69 53.85
CA MET A 2 92.34 -11.56 53.73
C MET A 2 92.55 -10.24 52.96
N ILE A 3 93.47 -9.42 53.46
CA ILE A 3 94.45 -8.65 52.68
C ILE A 3 93.83 -7.65 51.69
N SER A 4 93.63 -6.44 52.21
CA SER A 4 93.42 -5.20 51.46
C SER A 4 94.63 -4.89 50.56
N LYS A 5 94.36 -4.29 49.39
CA LYS A 5 95.34 -3.86 48.36
C LYS A 5 96.46 -2.93 48.87
N LEU A 6 96.39 -2.50 50.13
CA LEU A 6 97.38 -1.68 50.83
C LEU A 6 98.63 -2.48 51.28
N ASP A 7 98.49 -3.79 51.57
CA ASP A 7 99.60 -4.64 52.01
C ASP A 7 100.50 -5.14 50.87
N ILE A 8 100.05 -5.04 49.61
CA ILE A 8 100.82 -5.46 48.42
C ILE A 8 101.74 -4.34 47.94
N LEU A 9 101.39 -3.05 48.13
CA LEU A 9 102.30 -1.95 47.80
C LEU A 9 103.36 -1.72 48.89
N GLN A 10 103.03 -2.01 50.15
CA GLN A 10 103.97 -1.91 51.28
C GLN A 10 105.04 -3.03 51.24
N CYS A 11 104.77 -4.15 50.56
CA CYS A 11 105.75 -5.21 50.27
C CYS A 11 106.68 -4.91 49.07
N LEU A 12 106.32 -4.02 48.14
CA LEU A 12 107.18 -3.68 46.99
C LEU A 12 108.21 -2.58 47.31
N PHE A 13 107.90 -1.72 48.29
CA PHE A 13 108.79 -0.62 48.71
C PHE A 13 109.96 -1.09 49.59
N LEU A 14 109.89 -2.31 50.16
CA LEU A 14 110.93 -2.87 51.05
C LEU A 14 111.99 -3.73 50.33
N PHE A 15 111.85 -4.02 49.02
CA PHE A 15 112.74 -4.94 48.31
C PHE A 15 113.73 -4.28 47.32
N ALA A 16 113.71 -2.96 47.16
CA ALA A 16 114.38 -2.32 46.01
C ALA A 16 115.69 -1.56 46.26
N LEU A 17 116.22 -1.37 47.48
CA LEU A 17 117.45 -0.56 47.60
C LEU A 17 118.37 -0.81 48.82
N VAL A 18 118.39 -2.04 49.32
CA VAL A 18 119.56 -2.58 50.02
C VAL A 18 120.33 -3.41 49.00
N PHE A 19 121.29 -2.81 48.28
CA PHE A 19 122.49 -3.46 47.74
C PHE A 19 123.29 -2.42 46.92
N THR A 20 124.33 -1.83 47.54
CA THR A 20 125.72 -1.91 47.08
C THR A 20 126.61 -1.05 48.01
N GLN A 21 127.45 -1.74 48.79
CA GLN A 21 128.63 -1.20 49.45
C GLN A 21 129.78 -1.08 48.44
N ILE A 22 130.67 -0.10 48.63
CA ILE A 22 132.11 -0.24 48.32
C ILE A 22 132.93 0.29 49.52
N ARG A 23 133.85 -0.58 49.94
CA ARG A 23 134.86 -0.59 51.02
C ARG A 23 136.24 -0.21 50.44
N ALA A 24 137.22 0.34 51.18
CA ALA A 24 138.34 -0.36 51.86
C ALA A 24 139.32 0.70 52.44
N ASP A 25 139.68 0.63 53.73
CA ASP A 25 140.93 0.07 54.33
C ASP A 25 142.02 1.18 54.44
N ASP A 26 142.95 1.27 55.40
CA ASP A 26 143.31 0.50 56.61
C ASP A 26 144.33 1.33 57.45
N ALA A 27 144.51 0.95 58.73
CA ALA A 27 145.77 0.93 59.52
C ALA A 27 146.62 2.22 59.74
N ASP A 28 147.34 2.46 60.84
CA ASP A 28 147.56 1.83 62.15
C ASP A 28 148.47 2.78 62.98
N ASP A 29 148.47 2.52 64.28
CA ASP A 29 149.22 2.95 65.47
C ASP A 29 150.40 3.96 65.46
N GLY A 30 150.66 4.51 66.67
CA GLY A 30 152.05 4.71 67.11
C GLY A 30 152.48 6.08 67.66
N SER A 31 152.01 6.41 68.86
CA SER A 31 152.75 7.05 69.98
C SER A 31 153.75 8.23 69.79
N ALA A 32 153.46 9.28 70.57
CA ALA A 32 154.34 9.91 71.56
C ALA A 32 155.43 10.94 71.15
N VAL A 33 155.12 12.18 71.55
CA VAL A 33 155.98 13.19 72.23
C VAL A 33 157.01 13.96 71.41
N GLY A 34 156.60 15.19 71.04
CA GLY A 34 157.25 16.46 71.36
C GLY A 34 158.56 16.81 70.64
N PHE A 35 158.54 17.80 69.74
CA PHE A 35 158.76 19.23 70.03
C PHE A 35 158.53 20.07 68.74
N ASP A 36 158.32 21.37 68.95
CA ASP A 36 157.92 22.49 68.09
C ASP A 36 158.43 22.54 66.62
N ASP A 37 157.55 22.88 65.66
CA ASP A 37 157.58 24.17 64.95
C ASP A 37 156.52 24.27 63.82
N SER A 38 155.90 25.45 63.76
CA SER A 38 154.62 25.80 63.15
C SER A 38 154.71 26.29 61.69
N GLU A 39 154.24 25.52 60.70
CA GLU A 39 153.93 26.04 59.34
C GLU A 39 152.92 25.21 58.50
N ALA A 40 152.67 23.93 58.81
CA ALA A 40 151.79 23.05 58.01
C ALA A 40 150.26 23.18 58.29
N PHE A 41 149.86 23.87 59.37
CA PHE A 41 148.45 23.99 59.78
C PHE A 41 147.65 25.01 58.95
N GLN A 42 148.34 26.04 58.43
CA GLN A 42 147.69 27.18 57.75
C GLN A 42 147.09 26.78 56.39
N ILE A 43 147.80 25.95 55.62
CA ILE A 43 147.37 25.46 54.29
C ILE A 43 146.11 24.57 54.41
N ASN A 44 146.02 23.76 55.47
CA ASN A 44 144.84 22.93 55.72
C ASN A 44 143.63 23.76 56.18
N LEU A 45 143.87 24.83 56.93
CA LEU A 45 142.85 25.79 57.35
C LEU A 45 142.27 26.55 56.15
N ASP A 46 143.10 27.01 55.23
CA ASP A 46 142.67 27.70 54.00
C ASP A 46 141.90 26.76 53.04
N LYS A 47 142.31 25.48 52.97
CA LYS A 47 141.59 24.44 52.22
C LYS A 47 140.23 24.11 52.83
N LEU A 48 140.10 24.08 54.16
CA LEU A 48 138.81 23.91 54.83
C LEU A 48 137.92 25.14 54.61
N THR A 49 138.49 26.34 54.68
CA THR A 49 137.76 27.60 54.55
C THR A 49 137.20 27.78 53.14
N SER A 50 137.98 27.48 52.10
CA SER A 50 137.51 27.50 50.71
C SER A 50 136.42 26.44 50.44
N LYS A 51 136.52 25.26 51.07
CA LYS A 51 135.50 24.22 50.96
C LYS A 51 134.21 24.61 51.69
N ILE A 52 134.31 25.23 52.87
CA ILE A 52 133.17 25.79 53.60
C ILE A 52 132.50 26.88 52.77
N GLN A 53 133.25 27.85 52.22
CA GLN A 53 132.69 28.88 51.34
C GLN A 53 132.05 28.30 50.07
N SER A 54 132.63 27.25 49.48
CA SER A 54 132.03 26.58 48.32
C SER A 54 130.72 25.89 48.69
N LEU A 55 130.66 25.24 49.85
CA LEU A 55 129.45 24.61 50.37
C LEU A 55 128.40 25.65 50.78
N GLU A 56 128.81 26.76 51.40
CA GLU A 56 127.91 27.88 51.72
C GLU A 56 127.34 28.50 50.45
N SER A 57 128.14 28.71 49.40
CA SER A 57 127.65 29.19 48.10
C SER A 57 126.70 28.19 47.44
N LEU A 58 126.96 26.89 47.59
CA LEU A 58 126.11 25.82 47.09
C LEU A 58 124.79 25.73 47.86
N VAL A 59 124.85 25.89 49.19
CA VAL A 59 123.68 25.96 50.07
C VAL A 59 122.86 27.19 49.74
N HIS A 60 123.45 28.39 49.66
CA HIS A 60 122.73 29.60 49.27
C HIS A 60 122.06 29.46 47.90
N LYS A 61 122.78 28.92 46.92
CA LYS A 61 122.23 28.63 45.59
C LYS A 61 121.09 27.63 45.65
N LYS A 62 121.20 26.59 46.48
CA LYS A 62 120.13 25.59 46.68
C LYS A 62 118.93 26.17 47.42
N THR A 63 119.13 27.06 48.37
CA THR A 63 118.05 27.74 49.10
C THR A 63 117.29 28.68 48.18
N GLU A 64 117.98 29.43 47.32
CA GLU A 64 117.32 30.25 46.29
C GLU A 64 116.60 29.39 45.22
N GLU A 65 117.21 28.28 44.79
CA GLU A 65 116.57 27.33 43.88
C GLU A 65 115.32 26.68 44.50
N LEU A 66 115.34 26.38 45.80
CA LEU A 66 114.17 25.89 46.54
C LEU A 66 113.11 26.99 46.67
N SER A 67 113.48 28.22 47.01
CA SER A 67 112.57 29.35 47.10
C SER A 67 111.84 29.62 45.78
N THR A 68 112.56 29.58 44.66
CA THR A 68 111.96 29.76 43.33
C THR A 68 111.07 28.58 42.92
N LYS A 69 111.43 27.35 43.30
CA LYS A 69 110.58 26.17 43.09
C LYS A 69 109.30 26.22 43.93
N ASP A 70 109.36 26.70 45.17
CA ASP A 70 108.21 26.86 46.05
C ASP A 70 107.25 27.94 45.53
N GLU A 71 107.78 29.06 45.03
CA GLU A 71 106.96 30.11 44.40
C GLU A 71 106.26 29.60 43.12
N ILE A 72 106.97 28.81 42.30
CA ILE A 72 106.37 28.15 41.12
C ILE A 72 105.33 27.10 41.54
N LEU A 73 105.54 26.39 42.64
CA LEU A 73 104.58 25.41 43.18
C LEU A 73 103.30 26.09 43.66
N ALA A 74 103.42 27.16 44.44
CA ALA A 74 102.28 27.95 44.90
C ALA A 74 101.48 28.54 43.72
N GLY A 75 102.18 29.00 42.67
CA GLY A 75 101.53 29.45 41.43
C GLY A 75 100.74 28.34 40.73
N LYS A 76 101.25 27.10 40.69
CA LYS A 76 100.55 25.94 40.12
C LYS A 76 99.37 25.50 40.98
N GLU A 77 99.49 25.51 42.30
CA GLU A 77 98.38 25.17 43.21
C GLU A 77 97.21 26.14 43.05
N ASN A 78 97.47 27.44 42.97
CA ASN A 78 96.42 28.44 42.73
C ASN A 78 95.72 28.23 41.38
N ALA A 79 96.48 27.92 40.31
CA ALA A 79 95.92 27.62 39.00
C ALA A 79 95.09 26.32 38.99
N ILE A 80 95.48 25.32 39.78
CA ILE A 80 94.70 24.07 39.95
C ILE A 80 93.40 24.37 40.68
N ALA A 81 93.43 25.14 41.77
CA ALA A 81 92.24 25.53 42.52
C ALA A 81 91.23 26.30 41.65
N GLU A 82 91.70 27.18 40.77
CA GLU A 82 90.84 27.90 39.82
C GLU A 82 90.19 26.95 38.79
N LYS A 83 90.95 25.98 38.26
CA LYS A 83 90.43 24.96 37.35
C LYS A 83 89.41 24.04 38.03
N GLU A 84 89.65 23.64 39.27
CA GLU A 84 88.71 22.85 40.06
C GLU A 84 87.39 23.61 40.27
N LYS A 85 87.46 24.89 40.62
CA LYS A 85 86.25 25.73 40.75
C LYS A 85 85.46 25.80 39.43
N MET A 86 86.14 26.04 38.31
CA MET A 86 85.52 26.09 36.98
C MET A 86 84.89 24.74 36.59
N ILE A 87 85.53 23.61 36.92
CA ILE A 87 84.98 22.27 36.68
C ILE A 87 83.72 22.04 37.52
N ILE A 88 83.72 22.47 38.78
CA ILE A 88 82.53 22.39 39.65
C ILE A 88 81.38 23.18 39.03
N GLU A 89 81.62 24.44 38.63
CA GLU A 89 80.61 25.29 37.97
C GLU A 89 80.10 24.69 36.65
N GLU A 90 80.99 24.17 35.79
CA GLU A 90 80.59 23.47 34.55
C GLU A 90 79.78 22.20 34.84
N SER A 91 80.11 21.47 35.90
CA SER A 91 79.37 20.28 36.30
C SER A 91 77.94 20.61 36.78
N GLU A 92 77.77 21.72 37.49
CA GLU A 92 76.46 22.22 37.91
C GLU A 92 75.61 22.66 36.71
N ILE A 93 76.23 23.34 35.73
CA ILE A 93 75.56 23.73 34.47
C ILE A 93 75.16 22.49 33.67
N MET A 94 76.04 21.49 33.55
CA MET A 94 75.71 20.23 32.87
C MET A 94 74.57 19.49 33.56
N ALA A 95 74.54 19.45 34.89
CA ALA A 95 73.45 18.83 35.64
C ALA A 95 72.12 19.57 35.42
N SER A 96 72.15 20.91 35.37
CA SER A 96 70.99 21.75 35.04
C SER A 96 70.46 21.47 33.63
N LEU A 97 71.34 21.46 32.62
CA LEU A 97 70.98 21.20 31.23
C LEU A 97 70.45 19.78 31.01
N GLN A 98 71.05 18.77 31.67
CA GLN A 98 70.53 17.41 31.63
C GLN A 98 69.11 17.32 32.18
N ASN A 99 68.84 18.05 33.27
CA ASN A 99 67.51 18.09 33.87
C ASN A 99 66.50 18.82 32.96
N GLU A 100 66.91 19.90 32.31
CA GLU A 100 66.09 20.62 31.32
C GLU A 100 65.76 19.72 30.12
N VAL A 101 66.75 19.02 29.55
CA VAL A 101 66.55 18.06 28.45
C VAL A 101 65.64 16.91 28.87
N ALA A 102 65.79 16.38 30.09
CA ALA A 102 64.90 15.35 30.60
C ALA A 102 63.46 15.87 30.74
N SER A 103 63.28 17.09 31.24
CA SER A 103 61.96 17.73 31.38
C SER A 103 61.29 17.99 30.03
N LEU A 104 62.05 18.47 29.03
CA LEU A 104 61.56 18.73 27.68
C LEU A 104 61.22 17.45 26.93
N LYS A 105 62.03 16.39 27.11
CA LYS A 105 61.74 15.07 26.52
C LYS A 105 60.51 14.45 27.14
N ALA A 106 60.35 14.53 28.46
CA ALA A 106 59.16 14.05 29.16
C ALA A 106 57.91 14.82 28.71
N LYS A 107 57.99 16.16 28.70
CA LYS A 107 56.88 17.05 28.30
C LYS A 107 56.52 16.90 26.81
N GLY A 108 57.51 16.81 25.93
CA GLY A 108 57.32 16.57 24.50
C GLY A 108 56.73 15.18 24.21
N SER A 109 57.13 14.14 24.95
CA SER A 109 56.53 12.80 24.79
C SER A 109 55.08 12.76 25.31
N LEU A 110 54.79 13.47 26.40
CA LEU A 110 53.46 13.52 26.99
C LEU A 110 52.48 14.28 26.08
N ASP A 111 52.87 15.48 25.65
CA ASP A 111 52.04 16.33 24.78
C ASP A 111 51.83 15.69 23.40
N ALA A 112 52.88 15.09 22.82
CA ALA A 112 52.75 14.33 21.58
C ALA A 112 51.87 13.08 21.73
N ASN A 113 51.99 12.33 22.84
CA ASN A 113 51.18 11.14 23.06
C ASN A 113 49.72 11.48 23.36
N GLU A 114 49.44 12.54 24.13
CA GLU A 114 48.07 13.03 24.36
C GLU A 114 47.43 13.51 23.06
N GLN A 115 48.16 14.24 22.21
CA GLN A 115 47.66 14.69 20.92
C GLN A 115 47.46 13.54 19.92
N VAL A 116 48.33 12.52 19.94
CA VAL A 116 48.18 11.29 19.14
C VAL A 116 46.96 10.49 19.61
N GLN A 117 46.74 10.33 20.91
CA GLN A 117 45.55 9.64 21.41
C GLN A 117 44.27 10.40 21.06
N LYS A 118 44.25 11.73 21.20
CA LYS A 118 43.09 12.56 20.83
C LYS A 118 42.79 12.55 19.33
N THR A 119 43.81 12.49 18.49
CA THR A 119 43.62 12.38 17.03
C THR A 119 43.17 10.98 16.64
N HIS A 120 43.63 9.93 17.32
CA HIS A 120 43.18 8.56 17.09
C HIS A 120 41.72 8.35 17.52
N THR A 121 41.30 8.84 18.70
CA THR A 121 39.89 8.76 19.13
C THR A 121 38.97 9.52 18.18
N ARG A 122 39.38 10.73 17.76
CA ARG A 122 38.62 11.49 16.75
C ARG A 122 38.58 10.79 15.40
N SER A 123 39.66 10.12 14.99
CA SER A 123 39.69 9.32 13.76
C SER A 123 38.74 8.13 13.84
N GLN A 124 38.74 7.40 14.95
CA GLN A 124 37.83 6.27 15.18
C GLN A 124 36.37 6.73 15.21
N GLU A 125 36.06 7.84 15.88
CA GLU A 125 34.71 8.40 15.90
C GLU A 125 34.24 8.79 14.49
N LEU A 126 35.12 9.40 13.69
CA LEU A 126 34.82 9.74 12.29
C LEU A 126 34.63 8.49 11.43
N GLU A 127 35.42 7.43 11.64
CA GLU A 127 35.30 6.16 10.95
C GLU A 127 33.94 5.51 11.23
N GLU A 128 33.51 5.46 12.49
CA GLU A 128 32.17 4.99 12.85
C GLU A 128 31.04 5.85 12.23
N GLN A 129 31.23 7.17 12.13
CA GLN A 129 30.26 8.04 11.46
C GLN A 129 30.16 7.73 9.96
N VAL A 130 31.29 7.48 9.30
CA VAL A 130 31.30 7.10 7.88
C VAL A 130 30.63 5.75 7.66
N GLU A 131 30.89 4.75 8.51
CA GLU A 131 30.22 3.44 8.43
C GLU A 131 28.71 3.56 8.64
N ARG A 132 28.27 4.34 9.64
CA ARG A 132 26.83 4.61 9.86
C ARG A 132 26.19 5.27 8.63
N LEU A 133 26.84 6.28 8.05
CA LEU A 133 26.34 6.95 6.86
C LEU A 133 26.32 6.05 5.62
N GLN A 134 27.29 5.14 5.48
CA GLN A 134 27.29 4.14 4.40
C GLN A 134 26.10 3.19 4.52
N LEU A 135 25.84 2.65 5.72
CA LEU A 135 24.68 1.79 5.96
C LEU A 135 23.35 2.52 5.71
N GLU A 136 23.22 3.78 6.14
CA GLU A 136 22.04 4.60 5.84
C GLU A 136 21.86 4.86 4.33
N LEU A 137 22.96 5.02 3.59
CA LEU A 137 22.94 5.23 2.15
C LEU A 137 22.50 3.96 1.41
N GLU A 138 23.03 2.80 1.78
CA GLU A 138 22.58 1.50 1.27
C GLU A 138 21.11 1.23 1.60
N GLN A 139 20.68 1.61 2.81
CA GLN A 139 19.28 1.53 3.18
C GLN A 139 18.40 2.44 2.30
N LYS A 140 18.82 3.67 2.05
CA LYS A 140 18.09 4.57 1.16
C LYS A 140 18.09 4.08 -0.29
N ALA A 141 19.16 3.42 -0.73
CA ALA A 141 19.25 2.83 -2.07
C ALA A 141 18.22 1.72 -2.27
N HIS A 142 18.13 0.73 -1.37
CA HIS A 142 17.13 -0.35 -1.52
C HIS A 142 15.69 0.18 -1.45
N LEU A 143 15.42 1.18 -0.59
CA LEU A 143 14.10 1.81 -0.52
C LEU A 143 13.76 2.52 -1.83
N ARG A 144 14.72 3.23 -2.42
CA ARG A 144 14.55 3.88 -3.72
C ARG A 144 14.26 2.87 -4.81
N GLU A 145 15.00 1.76 -4.87
CA GLU A 145 14.77 0.68 -5.85
C GLU A 145 13.38 0.04 -5.68
N ALA A 146 12.96 -0.23 -4.44
CA ALA A 146 11.64 -0.79 -4.16
C ALA A 146 10.51 0.18 -4.56
N LEU A 147 10.69 1.48 -4.32
CA LEU A 147 9.74 2.51 -4.75
C LEU A 147 9.72 2.66 -6.27
N GLU A 148 10.88 2.58 -6.94
CA GLU A 148 10.96 2.61 -8.40
C GLU A 148 10.28 1.40 -9.04
N ALA A 149 10.46 0.21 -8.47
CA ALA A 149 9.76 -1.01 -8.90
C ALA A 149 8.24 -0.88 -8.73
N ARG A 150 7.77 -0.34 -7.59
CA ARG A 150 6.34 -0.04 -7.38
C ARG A 150 5.81 1.01 -8.36
N SER A 151 6.59 2.05 -8.65
CA SER A 151 6.22 3.07 -9.64
C SER A 151 6.05 2.45 -11.03
N LYS A 152 7.00 1.61 -11.47
CA LYS A 152 6.91 0.90 -12.76
C LYS A 152 5.71 -0.04 -12.82
N GLU A 153 5.38 -0.72 -11.71
CA GLU A 153 4.19 -1.57 -11.62
C GLU A 153 2.89 -0.76 -11.69
N LEU A 154 2.84 0.40 -11.00
CA LEU A 154 1.71 1.32 -11.10
C LEU A 154 1.56 1.91 -12.51
N GLU A 155 2.66 2.27 -13.17
CA GLU A 155 2.66 2.73 -14.56
C GLU A 155 2.09 1.67 -15.51
N LYS A 156 2.50 0.39 -15.36
CA LYS A 156 1.92 -0.72 -16.12
C LYS A 156 0.43 -0.88 -15.87
N ASN A 157 0.00 -0.84 -14.61
CA ASN A 157 -1.41 -0.93 -14.24
C ASN A 157 -2.23 0.23 -14.83
N ILE A 158 -1.69 1.45 -14.86
CA ILE A 158 -2.33 2.61 -15.49
C ILE A 158 -2.46 2.39 -17.01
N LEU A 159 -1.39 1.94 -17.66
CA LEU A 159 -1.42 1.64 -19.10
C LEU A 159 -2.40 0.51 -19.44
N GLU A 160 -2.58 -0.47 -18.55
CA GLU A 160 -3.57 -1.55 -18.71
C GLU A 160 -5.01 -1.09 -18.45
N MET A 161 -5.23 -0.23 -17.46
CA MET A 161 -6.56 0.30 -17.14
C MET A 161 -7.08 1.30 -18.17
N ASN A 162 -6.19 2.05 -18.82
CA ASN A 162 -6.57 3.07 -19.80
C ASN A 162 -7.44 2.53 -20.96
N PRO A 163 -7.08 1.44 -21.67
CA PRO A 163 -7.93 0.89 -22.72
C PRO A 163 -9.25 0.30 -22.17
N LYS A 164 -9.25 -0.23 -20.94
CA LYS A 164 -10.49 -0.70 -20.29
C LYS A 164 -11.45 0.46 -20.04
N LEU A 165 -10.93 1.61 -19.58
CA LEU A 165 -11.70 2.82 -19.37
C LEU A 165 -12.26 3.36 -20.70
N GLN A 166 -11.44 3.37 -21.77
CA GLN A 166 -11.87 3.79 -23.10
C GLN A 166 -12.97 2.88 -23.68
N ASN A 167 -12.84 1.56 -23.52
CA ASN A 167 -13.86 0.61 -23.93
C ASN A 167 -15.18 0.82 -23.15
N LEU A 168 -15.11 1.04 -21.84
CA LEU A 168 -16.28 1.36 -21.03
C LEU A 168 -16.94 2.66 -21.49
N GLN A 169 -16.17 3.70 -21.75
CA GLN A 169 -16.69 4.96 -22.28
C GLN A 169 -17.41 4.75 -23.62
N GLN A 170 -16.82 4.00 -24.54
CA GLN A 170 -17.45 3.67 -25.81
C GLN A 170 -18.79 2.93 -25.60
N THR A 171 -18.83 1.95 -24.69
CA THR A 171 -20.10 1.25 -24.40
C THR A 171 -21.16 2.15 -23.80
N ILE A 172 -20.78 3.14 -22.99
CA ILE A 172 -21.70 4.12 -22.42
C ILE A 172 -22.25 5.03 -23.52
N GLU A 173 -21.41 5.51 -24.44
CA GLU A 173 -21.84 6.30 -25.60
C GLU A 173 -22.76 5.49 -26.55
N GLU A 174 -22.45 4.22 -26.78
CA GLU A 174 -23.33 3.32 -27.54
C GLU A 174 -24.68 3.08 -26.84
N GLN A 175 -24.70 2.95 -25.51
CA GLN A 175 -25.94 2.78 -24.76
C GLN A 175 -26.76 4.07 -24.71
N SER A 176 -26.13 5.23 -24.53
CA SER A 176 -26.82 6.53 -24.51
C SER A 176 -27.47 6.83 -25.86
N THR A 177 -26.79 6.53 -26.97
CA THR A 177 -27.36 6.70 -28.31
C THR A 177 -28.52 5.73 -28.58
N LYS A 178 -28.45 4.49 -28.09
CA LYS A 178 -29.59 3.54 -28.13
C LYS A 178 -30.76 4.03 -27.28
N LEU A 179 -30.50 4.54 -26.08
CA LEU A 179 -31.50 5.10 -25.18
C LEU A 179 -32.21 6.28 -25.85
N HIS A 180 -31.48 7.23 -26.42
CA HIS A 180 -32.08 8.36 -27.15
C HIS A 180 -32.91 7.94 -28.36
N LYS A 181 -32.58 6.83 -29.05
CA LYS A 181 -33.44 6.29 -30.10
C LYS A 181 -34.75 5.73 -29.54
N THR A 182 -34.68 4.97 -28.44
CA THR A 182 -35.88 4.45 -27.78
C THR A 182 -36.74 5.55 -27.17
N GLU A 183 -36.13 6.61 -26.63
CA GLU A 183 -36.83 7.76 -26.08
C GLU A 183 -37.62 8.51 -27.16
N ARG A 184 -37.02 8.71 -28.35
CA ARG A 184 -37.73 9.30 -29.49
C ARG A 184 -38.89 8.43 -29.97
N ALA A 185 -38.68 7.12 -30.10
CA ALA A 185 -39.75 6.20 -30.47
C ALA A 185 -40.89 6.22 -29.44
N LEU A 186 -40.56 6.29 -28.15
CA LEU A 186 -41.55 6.38 -27.08
C LEU A 186 -42.32 7.70 -27.13
N LYS A 187 -41.67 8.84 -27.38
CA LYS A 187 -42.35 10.15 -27.56
C LYS A 187 -43.31 10.13 -28.74
N LEU A 188 -42.91 9.54 -29.87
CA LEU A 188 -43.79 9.39 -31.04
C LEU A 188 -45.02 8.52 -30.71
N VAL A 189 -44.82 7.39 -30.02
CA VAL A 189 -45.93 6.54 -29.57
C VAL A 189 -46.81 7.28 -28.57
N GLU A 190 -46.24 8.07 -27.66
CA GLU A 190 -46.99 8.87 -26.70
C GLU A 190 -47.85 9.94 -27.40
N GLU A 191 -47.28 10.66 -28.37
CA GLU A 191 -47.99 11.63 -29.21
C GLU A 191 -49.12 10.98 -30.03
N GLU A 192 -48.87 9.81 -30.63
CA GLU A 192 -49.90 9.05 -31.35
C GLU A 192 -50.99 8.52 -30.41
N VAL A 193 -50.64 8.07 -29.21
CA VAL A 193 -51.62 7.63 -28.21
C VAL A 193 -52.47 8.80 -27.72
N VAL A 194 -51.88 9.98 -27.51
CA VAL A 194 -52.64 11.19 -27.18
C VAL A 194 -53.56 11.58 -28.33
N LYS A 195 -53.08 11.52 -29.58
CA LYS A 195 -53.89 11.81 -30.77
C LYS A 195 -55.06 10.84 -30.94
N THR A 196 -54.80 9.53 -30.86
CA THR A 196 -55.83 8.50 -30.97
C THR A 196 -56.83 8.55 -29.82
N LYS A 197 -56.39 8.89 -28.60
CA LYS A 197 -57.30 9.18 -27.48
C LYS A 197 -58.19 10.37 -27.79
N ASN A 198 -57.64 11.48 -28.26
CA ASN A 198 -58.41 12.68 -28.59
C ASN A 198 -59.40 12.42 -29.73
N GLU A 199 -59.00 11.67 -30.75
CA GLU A 199 -59.88 11.22 -31.84
C GLU A 199 -60.98 10.29 -31.32
N ALA A 200 -60.65 9.35 -30.43
CA ALA A 200 -61.62 8.46 -29.81
C ALA A 200 -62.59 9.21 -28.88
N THR A 201 -62.12 10.19 -28.10
CA THR A 201 -62.99 11.03 -27.27
C THR A 201 -63.92 11.87 -28.14
N GLN A 202 -63.42 12.45 -29.23
CA GLN A 202 -64.25 13.18 -30.19
C GLN A 202 -65.30 12.25 -30.81
N LYS A 203 -64.89 11.06 -31.27
CA LYS A 203 -65.83 10.08 -31.84
C LYS A 203 -66.83 9.61 -30.81
N VAL A 204 -66.42 9.38 -29.56
CA VAL A 204 -67.32 9.03 -28.46
C VAL A 204 -68.28 10.17 -28.19
N GLU A 205 -67.87 11.44 -28.22
CA GLU A 205 -68.77 12.59 -28.08
C GLU A 205 -69.80 12.64 -29.22
N GLU A 206 -69.34 12.57 -30.48
CA GLU A 206 -70.20 12.46 -31.67
C GLU A 206 -71.16 11.26 -31.57
N LEU A 207 -70.65 10.10 -31.14
CA LEU A 207 -71.43 8.90 -30.92
C LEU A 207 -72.40 9.09 -29.76
N THR A 208 -72.03 9.71 -28.64
CA THR A 208 -72.95 9.93 -27.52
C THR A 208 -74.03 10.95 -27.88
N GLU A 209 -73.76 11.91 -28.76
CA GLU A 209 -74.78 12.83 -29.26
C GLU A 209 -75.76 12.10 -30.21
N VAL A 210 -75.24 11.38 -31.21
CA VAL A 210 -76.06 10.62 -32.16
C VAL A 210 -76.76 9.42 -31.52
N HIS A 211 -76.09 8.74 -30.58
CA HIS A 211 -76.57 7.53 -29.91
C HIS A 211 -77.35 7.84 -28.64
N SER A 212 -77.21 8.99 -27.96
CA SER A 212 -78.18 9.36 -26.92
C SER A 212 -79.58 9.59 -27.51
N ALA A 213 -79.66 9.99 -28.78
CA ALA A 213 -80.90 10.08 -29.54
C ALA A 213 -81.39 8.71 -30.10
N TRP A 214 -80.50 7.73 -30.32
CA TRP A 214 -80.82 6.44 -30.95
C TRP A 214 -80.87 5.24 -29.99
N LEU A 215 -80.16 5.27 -28.86
CA LEU A 215 -80.17 4.22 -27.86
C LEU A 215 -81.52 4.25 -27.15
N PRO A 216 -82.27 3.14 -27.15
CA PRO A 216 -83.51 3.04 -26.41
C PRO A 216 -83.30 3.43 -24.94
N SER A 217 -84.23 4.21 -24.37
CA SER A 217 -84.12 4.77 -23.01
C SER A 217 -83.82 3.71 -21.94
N TRP A 218 -84.27 2.47 -22.15
CA TRP A 218 -84.01 1.33 -21.26
C TRP A 218 -82.55 0.88 -21.27
N LEU A 219 -81.83 0.97 -22.40
CA LEU A 219 -80.42 0.56 -22.52
C LEU A 219 -79.49 1.61 -21.91
N VAL A 220 -79.81 2.89 -22.05
CA VAL A 220 -79.11 3.98 -21.34
C VAL A 220 -79.29 3.83 -19.83
N ALA A 221 -80.51 3.52 -19.37
CA ALA A 221 -80.78 3.19 -17.97
C ALA A 221 -80.06 1.90 -17.51
N HIS A 222 -79.89 0.91 -18.39
CA HIS A 222 -79.16 -0.32 -18.07
C HIS A 222 -77.64 -0.10 -17.97
N MET A 223 -77.05 0.68 -18.87
CA MET A 223 -75.62 1.01 -18.84
C MET A 223 -75.28 1.83 -17.59
N SER A 224 -76.08 2.85 -17.27
CA SER A 224 -75.91 3.65 -16.05
C SER A 224 -76.13 2.86 -14.75
N SER A 225 -77.10 1.94 -14.72
CA SER A 225 -77.27 1.03 -13.57
C SER A 225 -76.14 -0.01 -13.45
N SER A 226 -75.58 -0.49 -14.57
CA SER A 226 -74.41 -1.38 -14.53
C SER A 226 -73.14 -0.67 -14.08
N GLN A 227 -72.94 0.59 -14.50
CA GLN A 227 -71.81 1.43 -14.08
C GLN A 227 -71.85 1.68 -12.58
N SER A 228 -73.00 2.09 -12.05
CA SER A 228 -73.17 2.30 -10.60
C SER A 228 -73.01 1.00 -9.80
N TYR A 229 -73.47 -0.14 -10.33
CA TYR A 229 -73.27 -1.47 -9.73
C TYR A 229 -71.79 -1.86 -9.64
N VAL A 230 -71.04 -1.69 -10.74
CA VAL A 230 -69.59 -1.98 -10.78
C VAL A 230 -68.82 -1.01 -9.90
N GLU A 231 -69.19 0.28 -9.89
CA GLU A 231 -68.53 1.29 -9.05
C GLU A 231 -68.77 1.05 -7.56
N ALA A 232 -70.00 0.71 -7.16
CA ALA A 232 -70.32 0.33 -5.79
C ALA A 232 -69.52 -0.90 -5.35
N ARG A 233 -69.47 -1.94 -6.20
CA ARG A 233 -68.73 -3.18 -5.89
C ARG A 233 -67.22 -2.99 -5.91
N TRP A 234 -66.71 -2.09 -6.75
CA TRP A 234 -65.31 -1.66 -6.72
C TRP A 234 -64.99 -0.92 -5.43
N LYS A 235 -65.83 0.01 -4.98
CA LYS A 235 -65.62 0.73 -3.71
C LYS A 235 -65.70 -0.20 -2.49
N GLU A 236 -66.63 -1.14 -2.49
CA GLU A 236 -66.87 -2.07 -1.38
C GLU A 236 -65.81 -3.18 -1.29
N HIS A 237 -65.34 -3.72 -2.42
CA HIS A 237 -64.44 -4.88 -2.43
C HIS A 237 -63.13 -4.65 -3.18
N GLY A 238 -63.16 -3.97 -4.33
CA GLY A 238 -61.96 -3.77 -5.15
C GLY A 238 -60.93 -2.85 -4.50
N LYS A 239 -61.37 -1.66 -4.07
CA LYS A 239 -60.55 -0.62 -3.45
C LYS A 239 -59.85 -1.08 -2.16
N PRO A 240 -60.53 -1.68 -1.17
CA PRO A 240 -59.85 -2.13 0.05
C PRO A 240 -58.86 -3.28 -0.21
N VAL A 241 -59.16 -4.20 -1.13
CA VAL A 241 -58.21 -5.27 -1.51
C VAL A 241 -56.97 -4.67 -2.19
N PHE A 242 -57.16 -3.67 -3.06
CA PHE A 242 -56.05 -2.98 -3.71
C PHE A 242 -55.21 -2.15 -2.72
N ASP A 243 -55.86 -1.41 -1.81
CA ASP A 243 -55.17 -0.59 -0.81
C ASP A 243 -54.40 -1.45 0.20
N THR A 244 -54.96 -2.59 0.61
CA THR A 244 -54.26 -3.55 1.47
C THR A 244 -53.08 -4.21 0.75
N PHE A 245 -53.24 -4.54 -0.54
CA PHE A 245 -52.14 -5.03 -1.37
C PHE A 245 -51.03 -3.98 -1.50
N LYS A 246 -51.39 -2.72 -1.79
CA LYS A 246 -50.44 -1.61 -1.90
C LYS A 246 -49.67 -1.38 -0.60
N LYS A 247 -50.35 -1.41 0.54
CA LYS A 247 -49.71 -1.31 1.87
C LYS A 247 -48.76 -2.48 2.13
N LYS A 248 -49.19 -3.72 1.88
CA LYS A 248 -48.35 -4.91 2.04
C LYS A 248 -47.14 -4.89 1.10
N ALA A 249 -47.31 -4.41 -0.13
CA ALA A 249 -46.22 -4.25 -1.07
C ALA A 249 -45.19 -3.21 -0.57
N LEU A 250 -45.64 -2.08 -0.03
CA LEU A 250 -44.77 -1.06 0.55
C LEU A 250 -44.07 -1.54 1.83
N GLU A 251 -44.78 -2.26 2.71
CA GLU A 251 -44.21 -2.83 3.93
C GLU A 251 -43.17 -3.92 3.60
N LYS A 252 -43.46 -4.79 2.63
CA LYS A 252 -42.50 -5.80 2.16
C LYS A 252 -41.31 -5.18 1.44
N LYS A 253 -41.50 -4.07 0.72
CA LYS A 253 -40.41 -3.28 0.16
C LYS A 253 -39.51 -2.72 1.26
N ALA A 254 -40.08 -2.07 2.29
CA ALA A 254 -39.32 -1.53 3.42
C ALA A 254 -38.62 -2.64 4.23
N GLN A 255 -39.24 -3.81 4.35
CA GLN A 255 -38.63 -4.99 4.97
C GLN A 255 -37.46 -5.52 4.14
N ALA A 256 -37.60 -5.55 2.81
CA ALA A 256 -36.53 -5.93 1.89
C ALA A 256 -35.38 -4.92 1.89
N GLU A 257 -35.66 -3.62 2.07
CA GLU A 257 -34.65 -2.56 2.18
C GLU A 257 -33.84 -2.69 3.48
N ARG A 258 -34.50 -2.90 4.63
CA ARG A 258 -33.80 -3.17 5.91
C ARG A 258 -33.02 -4.49 5.89
N TRP A 259 -33.57 -5.53 5.26
CA TRP A 259 -32.87 -6.80 5.06
C TRP A 259 -31.65 -6.61 4.14
N ALA A 260 -31.80 -5.83 3.08
CA ALA A 260 -30.71 -5.52 2.16
C ALA A 260 -29.58 -4.82 2.91
N GLU A 261 -29.84 -3.71 3.62
CA GLU A 261 -28.83 -2.96 4.39
C GLU A 261 -28.05 -3.84 5.39
N SER A 262 -28.75 -4.68 6.17
CA SER A 262 -28.10 -5.53 7.18
C SER A 262 -27.28 -6.68 6.59
N HIS A 263 -27.55 -7.08 5.34
CA HIS A 263 -26.97 -8.29 4.76
C HIS A 263 -26.24 -8.06 3.43
N ILE A 264 -25.97 -6.81 3.02
CA ILE A 264 -25.22 -6.49 1.79
C ILE A 264 -23.94 -7.33 1.69
N ASP A 265 -23.13 -7.35 2.75
CA ASP A 265 -21.84 -8.06 2.75
C ASP A 265 -22.02 -9.59 2.72
N THR A 266 -23.07 -10.11 3.36
CA THR A 266 -23.38 -11.55 3.34
C THR A 266 -23.96 -11.97 1.99
N VAL A 267 -24.72 -11.08 1.33
CA VAL A 267 -25.28 -11.28 0.00
C VAL A 267 -24.14 -11.34 -1.03
N TYR A 268 -23.21 -10.38 -1.00
CA TYR A 268 -22.07 -10.38 -1.91
C TYR A 268 -21.15 -11.59 -1.73
N THR A 269 -20.87 -11.98 -0.49
CA THR A 269 -19.86 -13.02 -0.21
C THR A 269 -20.40 -14.45 -0.22
N LYS A 270 -21.62 -14.71 0.29
CA LYS A 270 -22.16 -16.07 0.43
C LYS A 270 -23.28 -16.38 -0.55
N TRP A 271 -24.20 -15.45 -0.78
CA TRP A 271 -25.43 -15.74 -1.55
C TRP A 271 -25.28 -15.54 -3.04
N ILE A 272 -24.56 -14.52 -3.53
CA ILE A 272 -24.34 -14.34 -4.98
C ILE A 272 -23.63 -15.56 -5.59
N PRO A 273 -22.55 -16.12 -5.00
CA PRO A 273 -21.93 -17.33 -5.53
C PRO A 273 -22.85 -18.56 -5.47
N ALA A 274 -23.63 -18.72 -4.40
CA ALA A 274 -24.56 -19.83 -4.25
C ALA A 274 -25.76 -19.72 -5.21
N ALA A 275 -26.32 -18.53 -5.38
CA ALA A 275 -27.38 -18.23 -6.32
C ALA A 275 -26.91 -18.39 -7.76
N LYS A 276 -25.68 -18.01 -8.11
CA LYS A 276 -25.11 -18.31 -9.44
C LYS A 276 -25.08 -19.81 -9.71
N LYS A 277 -24.67 -20.63 -8.73
CA LYS A 277 -24.67 -22.10 -8.86
C LYS A 277 -26.08 -22.65 -9.01
N GLN A 278 -27.03 -22.19 -8.20
CA GLN A 278 -28.42 -22.65 -8.25
C GLN A 278 -29.15 -22.18 -9.52
N LEU A 279 -28.92 -20.94 -9.97
CA LEU A 279 -29.44 -20.42 -11.23
C LEU A 279 -28.88 -21.18 -12.42
N LEU A 280 -27.61 -21.59 -12.40
CA LEU A 280 -27.04 -22.44 -13.45
C LEU A 280 -27.78 -23.79 -13.52
N ILE A 281 -28.04 -24.43 -12.39
CA ILE A 281 -28.80 -25.69 -12.30
C ILE A 281 -30.23 -25.50 -12.81
N VAL A 282 -30.88 -24.41 -12.43
CA VAL A 282 -32.26 -24.10 -12.84
C VAL A 282 -32.33 -23.76 -14.33
N ILE A 283 -31.36 -23.02 -14.87
CA ILE A 283 -31.26 -22.71 -16.31
C ILE A 283 -31.11 -24.02 -17.10
N ILE A 284 -30.21 -24.91 -16.67
CA ILE A 284 -30.01 -26.23 -17.31
C ILE A 284 -31.30 -27.06 -17.29
N ASN A 285 -32.07 -27.01 -16.20
CA ASN A 285 -33.29 -27.80 -16.06
C ASN A 285 -34.49 -27.20 -16.81
N ILE A 286 -34.57 -25.87 -16.96
CA ILE A 286 -35.68 -25.17 -17.62
C ILE A 286 -35.50 -25.12 -19.14
N GLU A 287 -34.25 -25.10 -19.63
CA GLU A 287 -33.93 -25.07 -21.06
C GLU A 287 -34.70 -26.11 -21.90
N PRO A 288 -34.78 -27.41 -21.54
CA PRO A 288 -35.57 -28.37 -22.31
C PRO A 288 -37.08 -28.06 -22.33
N HIS A 289 -37.62 -27.49 -21.25
CA HIS A 289 -39.04 -27.12 -21.16
C HIS A 289 -39.37 -25.90 -22.00
N VAL A 290 -38.50 -24.90 -22.04
CA VAL A 290 -38.66 -23.72 -22.90
C VAL A 290 -38.55 -24.11 -24.36
N GLN A 291 -37.57 -24.95 -24.72
CA GLN A 291 -37.46 -25.47 -26.09
C GLN A 291 -38.70 -26.28 -26.51
N LEU A 292 -39.27 -27.07 -25.60
CA LEU A 292 -40.54 -27.79 -25.84
C LEU A 292 -41.71 -26.84 -26.05
N LEU A 293 -41.84 -25.79 -25.23
CA LEU A 293 -42.91 -24.80 -25.33
C LEU A 293 -42.81 -24.00 -26.64
N THR A 294 -41.60 -23.62 -27.03
CA THR A 294 -41.32 -22.92 -28.29
C THR A 294 -41.66 -23.79 -29.49
N LYS A 295 -41.30 -25.08 -29.47
CA LYS A 295 -41.70 -26.05 -30.52
C LYS A 295 -43.22 -26.17 -30.62
N LYS A 296 -43.91 -26.40 -29.49
CA LYS A 296 -45.38 -26.54 -29.48
C LYS A 296 -46.10 -25.27 -29.94
N THR A 297 -45.62 -24.10 -29.51
CA THR A 297 -46.19 -22.81 -29.92
C THR A 297 -46.02 -22.58 -31.42
N LYS A 298 -44.86 -22.92 -31.98
CA LYS A 298 -44.60 -22.83 -33.42
C LYS A 298 -45.51 -23.75 -34.23
N ASP A 299 -45.73 -24.97 -33.76
CA ASP A 299 -46.64 -25.93 -34.41
C ASP A 299 -48.11 -25.49 -34.35
N ILE A 300 -48.56 -24.96 -33.20
CA ILE A 300 -49.92 -24.43 -33.05
C ILE A 300 -50.13 -23.22 -33.98
N TYR A 301 -49.13 -22.34 -34.09
CA TYR A 301 -49.19 -21.20 -35.00
C TYR A 301 -49.21 -21.63 -36.47
N ALA A 302 -48.37 -22.60 -36.86
CA ALA A 302 -48.36 -23.15 -38.22
C ALA A 302 -49.71 -23.80 -38.58
N ARG A 303 -50.27 -24.63 -37.69
CA ARG A 303 -51.59 -25.25 -37.87
C ARG A 303 -52.72 -24.23 -37.93
N SER A 304 -52.65 -23.18 -37.10
CA SER A 304 -53.62 -22.08 -37.14
C SER A 304 -53.57 -21.35 -38.48
N LYS A 305 -52.36 -21.05 -38.98
CA LYS A 305 -52.16 -20.41 -40.29
C LYS A 305 -52.71 -21.25 -41.43
N GLU A 306 -52.47 -22.56 -41.42
CA GLU A 306 -53.03 -23.50 -42.41
C GLU A 306 -54.57 -23.59 -42.33
N ALA A 307 -55.16 -23.60 -41.12
CA ALA A 307 -56.60 -23.65 -40.93
C ALA A 307 -57.33 -22.37 -41.37
N VAL A 308 -56.68 -21.21 -41.20
CA VAL A 308 -57.23 -19.90 -41.56
C VAL A 308 -57.01 -19.60 -43.05
N SER A 309 -55.98 -20.15 -43.68
CA SER A 309 -55.67 -19.96 -45.11
C SER A 309 -56.85 -20.20 -46.07
N PRO A 310 -57.61 -21.30 -46.01
CA PRO A 310 -58.74 -21.52 -46.92
C PRO A 310 -59.90 -20.54 -46.69
N HIS A 311 -60.07 -20.02 -45.48
CA HIS A 311 -61.10 -19.01 -45.17
C HIS A 311 -60.71 -17.65 -45.75
N VAL A 312 -59.43 -17.28 -45.67
CA VAL A 312 -58.90 -16.06 -46.31
C VAL A 312 -58.97 -16.15 -47.84
N ILE A 313 -58.69 -17.32 -48.43
CA ILE A 313 -58.83 -17.53 -49.87
C ILE A 313 -60.30 -17.44 -50.29
N LYS A 314 -61.23 -18.06 -49.56
CA LYS A 314 -62.68 -17.92 -49.83
C LYS A 314 -63.17 -16.48 -49.73
N ILE A 315 -62.66 -15.71 -48.75
CA ILE A 315 -63.00 -14.29 -48.64
C ILE A 315 -62.45 -13.52 -49.85
N LYS A 316 -61.21 -13.80 -50.29
CA LYS A 316 -60.66 -13.19 -51.52
C LYS A 316 -61.46 -13.57 -52.77
N GLU A 317 -61.80 -14.84 -52.94
CA GLU A 317 -62.60 -15.32 -54.08
C GLU A 317 -64.02 -14.76 -54.11
N VAL A 318 -64.62 -14.45 -52.96
CA VAL A 318 -65.94 -13.79 -52.88
C VAL A 318 -65.82 -12.28 -53.12
N VAL A 319 -64.70 -11.68 -52.74
CA VAL A 319 -64.45 -10.24 -52.87
C VAL A 319 -63.97 -9.86 -54.28
N ASP A 320 -63.21 -10.71 -54.97
CA ASP A 320 -62.66 -10.44 -56.31
C ASP A 320 -63.76 -10.21 -57.39
N PRO A 321 -64.84 -11.00 -57.48
CA PRO A 321 -65.97 -10.72 -58.38
C PRO A 321 -66.69 -9.43 -58.00
N HIS A 322 -66.81 -9.13 -56.71
CA HIS A 322 -67.42 -7.88 -56.24
C HIS A 322 -66.57 -6.65 -56.58
N LEU A 323 -65.24 -6.74 -56.55
CA LEU A 323 -64.32 -5.69 -56.98
C LEU A 323 -64.31 -5.51 -58.50
N GLN A 324 -64.41 -6.59 -59.29
CA GLN A 324 -64.53 -6.51 -60.76
C GLN A 324 -65.88 -5.95 -61.21
N ILE A 325 -66.96 -6.29 -60.51
CA ILE A 325 -68.28 -5.69 -60.73
C ILE A 325 -68.26 -4.21 -60.30
N GLN A 326 -67.50 -3.83 -59.28
CA GLN A 326 -67.33 -2.42 -58.90
C GLN A 326 -66.67 -1.57 -59.99
N GLY A 327 -65.64 -2.09 -60.69
CA GLY A 327 -65.00 -1.39 -61.81
C GLY A 327 -65.89 -1.23 -63.04
N THR A 328 -66.71 -2.24 -63.35
CA THR A 328 -67.68 -2.18 -64.48
C THR A 328 -68.95 -1.38 -64.13
N VAL A 329 -69.33 -1.33 -62.85
CA VAL A 329 -70.40 -0.47 -62.33
C VAL A 329 -69.92 0.98 -62.18
N GLU A 330 -68.65 1.27 -61.86
CA GLU A 330 -68.09 2.63 -61.91
C GLU A 330 -68.09 3.23 -63.32
N GLU A 331 -67.83 2.42 -64.35
CA GLU A 331 -67.92 2.85 -65.74
C GLU A 331 -69.37 3.12 -66.17
N SER A 332 -70.32 2.35 -65.63
CA SER A 332 -71.76 2.53 -65.82
C SER A 332 -72.37 3.68 -64.99
N LEU A 333 -71.70 4.11 -63.91
CA LEU A 333 -72.12 5.17 -62.99
C LEU A 333 -71.62 6.58 -63.37
N LYS A 334 -70.93 6.74 -64.51
CA LYS A 334 -70.61 8.07 -65.09
C LYS A 334 -71.81 8.79 -65.72
N LYS A 335 -73.02 8.25 -65.63
CA LYS A 335 -74.26 8.98 -65.96
C LYS A 335 -74.71 9.81 -64.75
N PRO A 336 -74.94 11.13 -64.90
CA PRO A 336 -75.19 12.03 -63.79
C PRO A 336 -76.67 12.03 -63.39
N GLU A 337 -77.19 10.91 -62.89
CA GLU A 337 -78.49 10.90 -62.23
C GLU A 337 -78.59 9.65 -61.34
N ILE A 338 -78.18 9.82 -60.08
CA ILE A 338 -78.68 9.21 -58.82
C ILE A 338 -77.59 9.45 -57.77
N LYS A 339 -77.78 10.52 -57.00
CA LYS A 339 -76.96 10.83 -55.83
C LYS A 339 -77.43 9.98 -54.63
N ARG A 340 -76.48 9.22 -54.06
CA ARG A 340 -76.37 8.75 -52.65
C ARG A 340 -77.27 7.56 -52.22
N PRO A 341 -77.00 6.93 -51.05
CA PRO A 341 -75.80 6.17 -50.69
C PRO A 341 -76.23 4.89 -49.93
N LEU A 342 -76.24 3.71 -50.57
CA LEU A 342 -76.54 2.47 -49.83
C LEU A 342 -75.31 1.57 -49.81
N ALA A 343 -74.81 1.34 -48.59
CA ALA A 343 -73.99 0.21 -48.20
C ALA A 343 -72.55 0.12 -48.74
N THR A 344 -71.64 0.90 -48.16
CA THR A 344 -70.21 0.52 -48.17
C THR A 344 -69.47 0.86 -46.88
N LYS A 345 -69.87 1.90 -46.14
CA LYS A 345 -69.18 2.28 -44.89
C LYS A 345 -69.71 1.56 -43.64
N GLU A 346 -71.03 1.38 -43.52
CA GLU A 346 -71.65 0.79 -42.32
C GLU A 346 -71.40 -0.72 -42.18
N ILE A 347 -71.40 -1.47 -43.30
CA ILE A 347 -71.13 -2.92 -43.29
C ILE A 347 -69.65 -3.18 -42.98
N VAL A 348 -68.74 -2.36 -43.53
CA VAL A 348 -67.31 -2.44 -43.20
C VAL A 348 -67.07 -2.10 -41.74
N LEU A 349 -67.77 -1.09 -41.19
CA LEU A 349 -67.67 -0.73 -39.77
C LEU A 349 -68.25 -1.81 -38.85
N PHE A 350 -69.31 -2.50 -39.27
CA PHE A 350 -69.90 -3.62 -38.54
C PHE A 350 -68.99 -4.85 -38.55
N ILE A 351 -68.39 -5.20 -39.70
CA ILE A 351 -67.42 -6.30 -39.79
C ILE A 351 -66.15 -5.98 -39.01
N ALA A 352 -65.65 -4.74 -39.08
CA ALA A 352 -64.49 -4.29 -38.32
C ALA A 352 -64.77 -4.29 -36.80
N SER A 353 -65.96 -3.86 -36.36
CA SER A 353 -66.31 -3.87 -34.92
C SER A 353 -66.50 -5.29 -34.38
N VAL A 354 -67.06 -6.20 -35.18
CA VAL A 354 -67.18 -7.62 -34.81
C VAL A 354 -65.80 -8.27 -34.71
N PHE A 355 -64.89 -8.03 -35.67
CA PHE A 355 -63.52 -8.54 -35.62
C PHE A 355 -62.69 -7.96 -34.47
N LEU A 356 -62.98 -6.72 -34.02
CA LEU A 356 -62.32 -6.11 -32.87
C LEU A 356 -62.92 -6.59 -31.52
N ALA A 357 -64.23 -6.81 -31.48
CA ALA A 357 -64.93 -7.22 -30.26
C ALA A 357 -64.69 -8.70 -29.92
N VAL A 358 -64.56 -9.59 -30.91
CA VAL A 358 -64.38 -11.04 -30.68
C VAL A 358 -63.11 -11.37 -29.86
N PRO A 359 -61.91 -10.82 -30.15
CA PRO A 359 -60.72 -11.02 -29.32
C PRO A 359 -60.88 -10.47 -27.89
N ILE A 360 -61.52 -9.30 -27.75
CA ILE A 360 -61.76 -8.66 -26.44
C ILE A 360 -62.73 -9.50 -25.61
N VAL A 361 -63.78 -10.06 -26.21
CA VAL A 361 -64.73 -10.95 -25.52
C VAL A 361 -64.08 -12.29 -25.15
N ILE A 362 -63.22 -12.85 -26.01
CA ILE A 362 -62.47 -14.08 -25.70
C ILE A 362 -61.46 -13.84 -24.56
N LEU A 363 -60.75 -12.71 -24.57
CA LEU A 363 -59.85 -12.31 -23.48
C LEU A 363 -60.63 -12.03 -22.19
N PHE A 364 -61.75 -11.32 -22.27
CA PHE A 364 -62.60 -11.06 -21.11
C PHE A 364 -63.17 -12.35 -20.52
N ARG A 365 -63.55 -13.32 -21.36
CA ARG A 365 -64.12 -14.61 -20.92
C ARG A 365 -63.06 -15.57 -20.35
N THR A 366 -61.83 -15.54 -20.87
CA THR A 366 -60.69 -16.29 -20.32
C THR A 366 -60.16 -15.66 -19.04
N LEU A 367 -60.01 -14.33 -18.99
CA LEU A 367 -59.62 -13.61 -17.77
C LEU A 367 -60.71 -13.68 -16.68
N SER A 368 -62.00 -13.62 -17.04
CA SER A 368 -63.08 -13.80 -16.08
C SER A 368 -63.08 -15.21 -15.49
N ALA A 369 -62.76 -16.25 -16.26
CA ALA A 369 -62.68 -17.61 -15.72
C ALA A 369 -61.48 -17.83 -14.77
N ILE A 370 -60.40 -17.06 -14.94
CA ILE A 370 -59.18 -17.15 -14.12
C ILE A 370 -59.29 -16.31 -12.84
N PHE A 371 -59.85 -15.09 -12.92
CA PHE A 371 -59.94 -14.16 -11.79
C PHE A 371 -61.26 -14.24 -11.03
N PHE A 372 -62.37 -14.55 -11.71
CA PHE A 372 -63.67 -14.77 -11.09
C PHE A 372 -64.02 -16.25 -11.24
N GLY A 373 -63.45 -17.07 -10.36
CA GLY A 373 -63.67 -18.51 -10.34
C GLY A 373 -65.14 -18.88 -10.56
N ALA A 374 -65.38 -19.90 -11.37
CA ALA A 374 -66.72 -20.37 -11.71
C ALA A 374 -67.60 -20.37 -10.46
N ALA A 375 -68.69 -19.60 -10.47
CA ALA A 375 -69.66 -19.61 -9.40
C ALA A 375 -70.05 -21.06 -9.14
N LYS A 376 -69.65 -21.60 -7.98
CA LYS A 376 -70.12 -22.91 -7.52
C LYS A 376 -71.64 -22.81 -7.52
N LYS A 377 -72.28 -23.50 -8.46
CA LYS A 377 -73.72 -23.75 -8.38
C LYS A 377 -73.97 -24.28 -6.97
N PRO A 378 -74.96 -23.76 -6.23
CA PRO A 378 -75.29 -24.34 -4.94
C PRO A 378 -75.61 -25.82 -5.18
N THR A 379 -74.82 -26.70 -4.56
CA THR A 379 -75.15 -28.11 -4.44
C THR A 379 -76.52 -28.17 -3.77
N LYS A 380 -77.56 -28.41 -4.57
CA LYS A 380 -78.86 -28.86 -4.07
C LYS A 380 -78.59 -30.20 -3.39
N THR A 381 -78.38 -30.16 -2.08
CA THR A 381 -78.43 -31.34 -1.25
C THR A 381 -79.87 -31.81 -1.25
N HIS A 382 -80.18 -32.81 -2.07
CA HIS A 382 -81.42 -33.57 -1.92
C HIS A 382 -81.30 -34.34 -0.60
N ASN A 383 -81.73 -33.71 0.50
CA ASN A 383 -82.06 -34.42 1.71
C ASN A 383 -83.28 -35.29 1.39
N ILE A 384 -83.01 -36.55 1.08
CA ILE A 384 -84.01 -37.61 1.03
C ILE A 384 -84.43 -37.83 2.48
N SER A 385 -85.53 -37.18 2.88
CA SER A 385 -86.22 -37.49 4.12
C SER A 385 -86.75 -38.92 4.01
N HIS A 386 -86.15 -39.84 4.76
CA HIS A 386 -86.67 -41.19 4.90
C HIS A 386 -88.10 -41.13 5.46
N THR A 387 -89.07 -41.37 4.59
CA THR A 387 -90.45 -41.68 4.96
C THR A 387 -90.46 -42.98 5.76
N ARG A 388 -90.53 -42.82 7.08
CA ARG A 388 -90.90 -43.84 8.06
C ARG A 388 -92.21 -44.50 7.60
N ARG A 389 -92.12 -45.71 7.03
CA ARG A 389 -93.27 -46.58 6.73
C ARG A 389 -94.05 -46.81 8.02
N LYS A 390 -95.16 -46.09 8.20
CA LYS A 390 -96.24 -46.46 9.10
C LYS A 390 -96.87 -47.75 8.54
N ALA A 391 -96.73 -48.85 9.27
CA ALA A 391 -97.49 -50.06 9.01
C ALA A 391 -98.99 -49.75 9.16
N LYS A 392 -99.77 -50.06 8.11
CA LYS A 392 -101.23 -49.99 8.13
C LYS A 392 -101.75 -51.04 9.11
N ARG A 393 -102.51 -50.60 10.12
CA ARG A 393 -103.46 -51.46 10.83
C ARG A 393 -104.58 -51.80 9.85
N ALA A 394 -104.73 -53.08 9.51
CA ALA A 394 -105.99 -53.66 9.10
C ALA A 394 -106.55 -54.40 10.31
N TYR A 395 -107.77 -54.06 10.71
CA TYR A 395 -108.55 -54.78 11.70
C TYR A 395 -109.00 -56.13 11.14
N SER A 396 -108.93 -57.19 11.95
CA SER A 396 -109.79 -58.38 11.82
C SER A 396 -109.99 -59.02 13.20
N ASN A 397 -111.24 -58.97 13.66
CA ASN A 397 -111.96 -59.87 14.56
C ASN A 397 -111.18 -60.72 15.58
N LYS A 398 -111.32 -60.38 16.87
CA LYS A 398 -112.20 -61.07 17.82
C LYS A 398 -112.29 -60.31 19.14
#